data_AF-A0A820FPR9-F1
#
_entry.id   AF-A0A820FPR9-F1
#
_cell.length_a   1.000
_cell.length_b   1.000
_cell.length_c   1.000
_cell.angle_alpha   90.00
_cell.angle_beta   90.00
_cell.angle_gamma   90.00
#
_symmetry.space_group_name_H-M   'P 1'
#
loop_
_entity.id
_entity.type
_entity.pdbx_description
1 polymer ?
#
loop_
_entity_poly.entity_id
_entity_poly.type
_entity_poly.pdbx_seq_one_letter_code
_entity_poly.pdbx_strand_id
1 'polypeptide(L)'
;MNIKKLQKKFTVILFKNSIPCKARILTDYSNDVFDHFNQCYFTPLSCKEQIEVFEQTQKTATIRQKIKKHDLILRVTDKGNNFYIGSASEFEKQAEKFFQETNAFIEISINPFNQIQDHVIQLLNRLRSKQFILQWQYNEMMPDRENSELAHLYFNPKTHKDGIPVRPIESTIHSSTRNISQFLDKIIRPIFDEKCASTTIIDGTSLIKELLKYIKKGLVKPTTLFCTFDIRNLYTMLPQDEALDILVEFLRFHGYTKVKGIDLETIRQLAAIVLKENVFVYGNKIYKQVLGGAMGSSFALTLANIFMWKWQKEVVRRQDMTGELYGR
;
A
#
# COMPACT_ATOMS: atom_id res chain seq x y z
N MET A 1 -26.46 0.88 8.59
CA MET A 1 -25.68 0.11 9.60
C MET A 1 -26.65 -0.70 10.46
N ASN A 2 -26.43 -2.00 10.70
CA ASN A 2 -27.39 -2.85 11.42
C ASN A 2 -27.16 -2.76 12.94
N ILE A 3 -28.06 -2.09 13.66
CA ILE A 3 -27.97 -1.84 15.11
C ILE A 3 -27.82 -3.14 15.92
N LYS A 4 -28.42 -4.24 15.47
CA LYS A 4 -28.27 -5.55 16.12
C LYS A 4 -26.84 -6.09 16.06
N LYS A 5 -26.06 -5.76 15.02
CA LYS A 5 -24.63 -6.12 14.91
C LYS A 5 -23.76 -5.33 15.91
N LEU A 6 -24.10 -4.06 16.17
CA LEU A 6 -23.39 -3.22 17.15
C LEU A 6 -23.66 -3.68 18.57
N GLN A 7 -24.93 -3.92 18.91
CA GLN A 7 -25.32 -4.47 20.21
C GLN A 7 -24.59 -5.80 20.48
N LYS A 8 -24.56 -6.71 19.50
CA LYS A 8 -23.84 -7.98 19.61
C LYS A 8 -22.33 -7.79 19.84
N LYS A 9 -21.68 -6.83 19.17
CA LYS A 9 -20.26 -6.51 19.40
C LYS A 9 -20.03 -5.91 20.79
N PHE A 10 -20.93 -5.05 21.26
CA PHE A 10 -20.85 -4.44 22.57
C PHE A 10 -20.98 -5.48 23.69
N THR A 11 -21.93 -6.41 23.59
CA THR A 11 -22.09 -7.53 24.53
C THR A 11 -20.83 -8.41 24.61
N VAL A 12 -20.17 -8.67 23.48
CA VAL A 12 -18.92 -9.45 23.44
C VAL A 12 -17.78 -8.72 24.16
N ILE A 13 -17.69 -7.39 24.04
CA ILE A 13 -16.68 -6.58 24.74
C ILE A 13 -16.92 -6.55 26.25
N LEU A 14 -18.17 -6.41 26.69
CA LEU A 14 -18.53 -6.41 28.11
C LEU A 14 -18.21 -7.75 28.77
N PHE A 15 -18.54 -8.86 28.11
CA PHE A 15 -18.24 -10.21 28.59
C PHE A 15 -16.72 -10.45 28.69
N LYS A 16 -15.94 -9.96 27.73
CA LYS A 16 -14.47 -10.09 27.73
C LYS A 16 -13.80 -9.38 28.90
N ASN A 17 -14.42 -8.33 29.44
CA ASN A 17 -13.86 -7.52 30.53
C ASN A 17 -14.51 -7.80 31.91
N SER A 18 -15.28 -8.89 32.03
CA SER A 18 -15.98 -9.27 33.28
C SER A 18 -16.91 -8.17 33.83
N ILE A 19 -17.42 -7.30 32.95
CA ILE A 19 -18.32 -6.21 33.33
C ILE A 19 -19.75 -6.78 33.43
N PRO A 20 -20.46 -6.61 34.56
CA PRO A 20 -21.79 -7.20 34.74
C PRO A 20 -22.82 -6.62 33.77
N CYS A 21 -23.25 -7.40 32.76
CA CYS A 21 -24.21 -6.97 31.72
C CYS A 21 -25.59 -6.51 32.24
N LYS A 22 -25.90 -6.70 33.53
CA LYS A 22 -27.16 -6.29 34.17
C LYS A 22 -27.02 -5.02 35.03
N ALA A 23 -25.83 -4.42 35.09
CA ALA A 23 -25.66 -3.17 35.82
C ALA A 23 -26.50 -2.07 35.15
N ARG A 24 -27.37 -1.42 35.92
CA ARG A 24 -28.29 -0.38 35.45
C ARG A 24 -27.58 0.70 34.62
N ILE A 25 -26.37 1.07 35.04
CA ILE A 25 -25.50 2.03 34.35
C ILE A 25 -25.15 1.66 32.90
N LEU A 26 -25.04 0.35 32.57
CA LEU A 26 -24.77 -0.10 31.20
C LEU A 26 -26.02 -0.07 30.34
N THR A 27 -27.18 -0.35 30.93
CA THR A 27 -28.47 -0.22 30.24
C THR A 27 -28.75 1.24 29.93
N ASP A 28 -28.54 2.14 30.91
CA ASP A 28 -28.70 3.57 30.75
C ASP A 28 -27.73 4.11 29.67
N TYR A 29 -26.44 3.76 29.74
CA TYR A 29 -25.46 4.14 28.72
C TYR A 29 -25.80 3.57 27.32
N SER A 30 -26.28 2.33 27.24
CA SER A 30 -26.71 1.73 25.96
C SER A 30 -27.91 2.46 25.37
N ASN A 31 -28.84 2.93 26.21
CA ASN A 31 -29.99 3.71 25.77
C ASN A 31 -29.54 5.10 25.33
N ASP A 32 -28.65 5.77 26.08
CA ASP A 32 -28.11 7.08 25.70
C ASP A 32 -27.37 7.02 24.35
N VAL A 33 -26.57 5.97 24.12
CA VAL A 33 -25.90 5.75 22.82
C VAL A 33 -26.91 5.46 21.71
N PHE A 34 -27.97 4.71 22.01
CA PHE A 34 -29.03 4.43 21.04
C PHE A 34 -29.82 5.69 20.68
N ASP A 35 -30.14 6.52 21.67
CA ASP A 35 -30.84 7.79 21.49
C ASP A 35 -29.97 8.79 20.74
N HIS A 36 -28.68 8.91 21.09
CA HIS A 36 -27.74 9.74 20.35
C HIS A 36 -27.56 9.24 18.91
N PHE A 37 -27.44 7.92 18.71
CA PHE A 37 -27.39 7.35 17.36
C PHE A 37 -28.65 7.67 16.57
N ASN A 38 -29.83 7.54 17.17
CA ASN A 38 -31.08 7.86 16.50
C ASN A 38 -31.17 9.35 16.18
N GLN A 39 -30.73 10.21 17.09
CA GLN A 39 -30.67 11.65 16.86
C GLN A 39 -29.67 12.00 15.74
N CYS A 40 -28.51 11.35 15.66
CA CYS A 40 -27.52 11.66 14.63
C CYS A 40 -27.89 11.15 13.24
N TYR A 41 -28.57 10.00 13.13
CA TYR A 41 -28.78 9.32 11.84
C TYR A 41 -30.23 9.29 11.35
N PHE A 42 -31.20 9.48 12.24
CA PHE A 42 -32.63 9.46 11.89
C PHE A 42 -33.35 10.78 12.16
N THR A 43 -32.70 11.77 12.77
CA THR A 43 -33.24 13.14 12.75
C THR A 43 -33.21 13.63 11.31
N PRO A 44 -34.34 14.11 10.77
CA PRO A 44 -34.35 14.72 9.45
C PRO A 44 -33.36 15.89 9.42
N LEU A 45 -32.58 15.98 8.35
CA LEU A 45 -31.74 17.16 8.11
C LEU A 45 -32.59 18.42 8.24
N SER A 46 -32.04 19.49 8.81
CA SER A 46 -32.74 20.77 8.87
C SER A 46 -33.09 21.25 7.45
N CYS A 47 -34.13 22.07 7.30
CA CYS A 47 -34.52 22.61 6.00
C CYS A 47 -33.33 23.30 5.28
N LYS A 48 -32.48 23.99 6.06
CA LYS A 48 -31.23 24.59 5.56
C LYS A 48 -30.27 23.56 4.99
N GLU A 49 -29.97 22.49 5.72
CA GLU A 49 -29.07 21.42 5.26
C GLU A 49 -29.64 20.68 4.04
N GLN A 50 -30.97 20.48 3.99
CA GLN A 50 -31.63 19.88 2.82
C GLN A 50 -31.45 20.74 1.56
N ILE A 51 -31.64 22.06 1.68
CA ILE A 51 -31.40 23.01 0.58
C ILE A 51 -29.93 22.98 0.17
N GLU A 52 -28.98 23.01 1.11
CA GLU A 52 -27.55 22.93 0.83
C GLU A 52 -27.18 21.62 0.10
N VAL A 53 -27.68 20.47 0.56
CA VAL A 53 -27.48 19.17 -0.10
C VAL A 53 -28.05 19.18 -1.52
N PHE A 54 -29.24 19.74 -1.71
CA PHE A 54 -29.85 19.87 -3.04
C PHE A 54 -28.98 20.73 -3.96
N GLU A 55 -28.55 21.91 -3.52
CA GLU A 55 -27.68 22.78 -4.30
C GLU A 55 -26.33 22.12 -4.64
N GLN A 56 -25.70 21.45 -3.67
CA GLN A 56 -24.43 20.74 -3.90
C GLN A 56 -24.61 19.59 -4.88
N THR A 57 -25.75 18.90 -4.83
CA THR A 57 -26.10 17.84 -5.78
C THR A 57 -26.25 18.41 -7.19
N GLN A 58 -26.96 19.53 -7.34
CA GLN A 58 -27.13 20.21 -8.64
C GLN A 58 -25.80 20.72 -9.20
N LYS A 59 -24.96 21.34 -8.36
CA LYS A 59 -23.60 21.79 -8.73
C LYS A 59 -22.75 20.62 -9.20
N THR A 60 -22.74 19.52 -8.45
CA THR A 60 -21.98 18.30 -8.79
C THR A 60 -22.47 17.68 -10.09
N ALA A 61 -23.79 17.60 -10.31
CA ALA A 61 -24.37 17.10 -11.56
C ALA A 61 -23.95 17.95 -12.76
N THR A 62 -24.00 19.28 -12.62
CA THR A 62 -23.59 20.23 -13.66
C THR A 62 -22.10 20.08 -13.99
N ILE A 63 -21.24 19.94 -12.97
CA ILE A 63 -19.80 19.72 -13.16
C ILE A 63 -19.57 18.42 -13.94
N ARG A 64 -20.21 17.31 -13.55
CA ARG A 64 -20.10 16.02 -14.25
C ARG A 64 -20.56 16.13 -15.70
N GLN A 65 -21.65 16.85 -15.96
CA GLN A 65 -22.14 17.07 -17.31
C GLN A 65 -21.14 17.87 -18.16
N LYS A 66 -20.55 18.94 -17.61
CA LYS A 66 -19.52 19.72 -18.30
C LYS A 66 -18.27 18.89 -18.60
N ILE A 67 -17.80 18.12 -17.62
CA ILE A 67 -16.65 17.21 -17.79
C ILE A 67 -16.91 16.25 -18.95
N LYS A 68 -18.07 15.59 -18.96
CA LYS A 68 -18.43 14.65 -20.04
C LYS A 68 -18.62 15.33 -21.40
N LYS A 69 -19.29 16.48 -21.44
CA LYS A 69 -19.55 17.24 -22.68
C LYS A 69 -18.26 17.71 -23.36
N HIS A 70 -17.26 18.06 -22.57
CA HIS A 70 -16.00 18.62 -23.06
C HIS A 70 -14.85 17.62 -23.11
N ASP A 71 -15.13 16.32 -22.94
CA ASP A 71 -14.12 15.25 -22.91
C ASP A 71 -12.95 15.55 -21.96
N LEU A 72 -13.30 15.98 -20.74
CA LEU A 72 -12.34 16.32 -19.69
C LEU A 72 -12.19 15.17 -18.70
N ILE A 73 -11.05 15.14 -18.01
CA ILE A 73 -10.80 14.25 -16.88
C ILE A 73 -10.53 15.07 -15.62
N LEU A 74 -11.15 14.66 -14.51
CA LEU A 74 -10.91 15.20 -13.17
C LEU A 74 -10.15 14.16 -12.34
N ARG A 75 -8.99 14.55 -11.80
CA ARG A 75 -8.15 13.69 -10.93
C ARG A 75 -7.61 14.47 -9.74
N VAL A 76 -7.28 13.74 -8.68
CA VAL A 76 -6.45 14.27 -7.60
C VAL A 76 -4.99 14.26 -8.06
N THR A 77 -4.29 15.35 -7.81
CA THR A 77 -2.87 15.50 -8.15
C THR A 77 -1.97 14.62 -7.27
N ASP A 78 -0.81 14.19 -7.80
CA ASP A 78 0.17 13.38 -7.06
C ASP A 78 0.70 14.09 -5.80
N LYS A 79 0.78 15.43 -5.83
CA LYS A 79 1.24 16.27 -4.71
C LYS A 79 0.38 17.51 -4.57
N GLY A 80 0.14 17.92 -3.32
CA GLY A 80 -0.46 19.21 -2.99
C GLY A 80 -1.98 19.19 -2.78
N ASN A 81 -2.63 18.03 -2.67
CA ASN A 81 -4.07 17.88 -2.43
C ASN A 81 -4.97 18.72 -3.36
N ASN A 82 -4.48 19.01 -4.57
CA ASN A 82 -5.20 19.79 -5.58
C ASN A 82 -5.90 18.87 -6.59
N PHE A 83 -6.85 19.44 -7.33
CA PHE A 83 -7.48 18.78 -8.46
C PHE A 83 -6.82 19.18 -9.79
N TYR A 84 -6.72 18.22 -10.69
CA TYR A 84 -6.35 18.40 -12.09
C TYR A 84 -7.59 18.25 -12.96
N ILE A 85 -7.79 19.22 -13.86
CA ILE A 85 -8.77 19.15 -14.95
C ILE A 85 -8.01 19.34 -16.25
N GLY A 86 -8.12 18.38 -17.17
CA GLY A 86 -7.48 18.43 -18.48
C GLY A 86 -8.19 17.57 -19.52
N SER A 87 -7.68 17.51 -20.74
CA SER A 87 -8.24 16.65 -21.80
C SER A 87 -8.13 15.18 -21.40
N ALA A 88 -9.23 14.43 -21.52
CA ALA A 88 -9.22 12.99 -21.29
C ALA A 88 -8.32 12.27 -22.29
N SER A 89 -8.38 12.66 -23.57
CA SER A 89 -7.55 12.07 -24.64
C SER A 89 -6.04 12.26 -24.42
N GLU A 90 -5.60 13.43 -23.97
CA GLU A 90 -4.18 13.69 -23.68
C GLU A 90 -3.71 12.92 -22.46
N PHE A 91 -4.56 12.83 -21.44
CA PHE A 91 -4.29 12.05 -20.24
C PHE A 91 -4.16 10.55 -20.55
N GLU A 92 -5.04 10.03 -21.41
CA GLU A 92 -4.99 8.63 -21.83
C GLU A 92 -3.70 8.31 -22.60
N LYS A 93 -3.24 9.22 -23.48
CA LYS A 93 -1.94 9.08 -24.16
C LYS A 93 -0.78 8.97 -23.17
N GLN A 94 -0.82 9.69 -22.04
CA GLN A 94 0.21 9.56 -21.00
C GLN A 94 0.14 8.20 -20.29
N ALA A 95 -1.05 7.67 -20.07
CA ALA A 95 -1.23 6.33 -19.51
C ALA A 95 -0.75 5.24 -20.48
N GLU A 96 -1.10 5.32 -21.76
CA GLU A 96 -0.63 4.41 -22.81
C GLU A 96 0.89 4.45 -22.93
N LYS A 97 1.49 5.64 -22.92
CA LYS A 97 2.94 5.82 -22.93
C LYS A 97 3.60 5.10 -21.74
N PHE A 98 3.02 5.18 -20.54
CA PHE A 98 3.53 4.45 -19.38
C PHE A 98 3.54 2.93 -19.60
N PHE A 99 2.48 2.36 -20.19
CA PHE A 99 2.45 0.93 -20.52
C PHE A 99 3.46 0.56 -21.62
N GLN A 100 3.68 1.42 -22.61
CA GLN A 100 4.62 1.17 -23.70
C GLN A 100 6.09 1.29 -23.27
N GLU A 101 6.40 2.22 -22.36
CA GLU A 101 7.76 2.41 -21.84
C GLU A 101 8.17 1.29 -20.87
N THR A 102 7.21 0.57 -20.31
CA THR A 102 7.44 -0.47 -19.32
C THR A 102 7.02 -1.82 -19.87
N ASN A 103 7.99 -2.69 -20.20
CA ASN A 103 7.72 -4.11 -20.51
C ASN A 103 7.26 -4.90 -19.26
N ALA A 104 6.66 -4.23 -18.29
CA ALA A 104 6.25 -4.73 -16.99
C ALA A 104 4.84 -5.30 -16.99
N PHE A 105 4.04 -5.02 -18.03
CA PHE A 105 2.63 -5.37 -18.08
C PHE A 105 2.28 -6.11 -19.36
N ILE A 106 1.46 -7.15 -19.23
CA ILE A 106 0.93 -7.91 -20.36
C ILE A 106 -0.60 -7.83 -20.29
N GLU A 107 -1.22 -7.39 -21.38
CA GLU A 107 -2.68 -7.42 -21.53
C GLU A 107 -3.14 -8.89 -21.64
N ILE A 108 -4.16 -9.25 -20.86
CA ILE A 108 -4.75 -10.59 -20.88
C ILE A 108 -6.24 -10.49 -21.21
N SER A 109 -6.74 -11.46 -21.98
CA SER A 109 -8.11 -11.48 -22.50
C SER A 109 -9.12 -12.13 -21.55
N ILE A 110 -8.66 -13.04 -20.69
CA ILE A 110 -9.50 -13.82 -19.79
C ILE A 110 -9.30 -13.28 -18.38
N ASN A 111 -10.40 -12.99 -17.67
CA ASN A 111 -10.37 -12.59 -16.27
C ASN A 111 -9.91 -13.78 -15.40
N PRO A 112 -8.72 -13.73 -14.77
CA PRO A 112 -8.17 -14.85 -14.01
C PRO A 112 -8.55 -14.79 -12.52
N PHE A 113 -9.48 -13.92 -12.11
CA PHE A 113 -9.79 -13.63 -10.70
C PHE A 113 -10.02 -14.90 -9.87
N ASN A 114 -10.89 -15.80 -10.32
CA ASN A 114 -11.19 -17.04 -9.60
C ASN A 114 -9.94 -17.93 -9.48
N GLN A 115 -9.11 -18.00 -10.52
CA GLN A 115 -7.87 -18.78 -10.51
C GLN A 115 -6.87 -18.24 -9.49
N ILE A 116 -6.70 -16.91 -9.45
CA ILE A 116 -5.83 -16.23 -8.48
C ILE A 116 -6.34 -16.47 -7.06
N GLN A 117 -7.63 -16.30 -6.83
CA GLN A 117 -8.25 -16.51 -5.53
C GLN A 117 -8.05 -17.95 -5.05
N ASP A 118 -8.28 -18.93 -5.94
CA ASP A 118 -8.06 -20.34 -5.66
C ASP A 118 -6.58 -20.65 -5.37
N HIS A 119 -5.64 -20.10 -6.15
CA HIS A 119 -4.20 -20.26 -5.91
C HIS A 119 -3.80 -19.75 -4.51
N VAL A 120 -4.30 -18.59 -4.11
CA VAL A 120 -4.05 -18.02 -2.77
C VAL A 120 -4.59 -18.95 -1.67
N ILE A 121 -5.84 -19.38 -1.81
CA ILE A 121 -6.49 -20.26 -0.84
C ILE A 121 -5.76 -21.61 -0.74
N GLN A 122 -5.42 -22.22 -1.87
CA GLN A 122 -4.71 -23.49 -1.94
C GLN A 122 -3.32 -23.39 -1.29
N LEU A 123 -2.58 -22.30 -1.55
CA LEU A 123 -1.30 -22.04 -0.89
C LEU A 123 -1.49 -22.01 0.63
N LEU A 124 -2.40 -21.19 1.14
CA LEU A 124 -2.62 -21.05 2.59
C LEU A 124 -3.09 -22.35 3.24
N ASN A 125 -3.99 -23.10 2.60
CA ASN A 125 -4.44 -24.42 3.06
C ASN A 125 -3.28 -25.42 3.15
N ARG A 126 -2.43 -25.46 2.11
CA ARG A 126 -1.25 -26.32 2.08
C ARG A 126 -0.25 -25.95 3.17
N LEU A 127 0.05 -24.66 3.35
CA LEU A 127 0.96 -24.19 4.40
C LEU A 127 0.41 -24.50 5.79
N ARG A 128 -0.90 -24.36 6.00
CA ARG A 128 -1.55 -24.65 7.28
C ARG A 128 -1.57 -26.14 7.61
N SER A 129 -1.94 -26.99 6.66
CA SER A 129 -1.98 -28.45 6.83
C SER A 129 -0.60 -29.05 7.13
N LYS A 130 0.45 -28.51 6.50
CA LYS A 130 1.85 -28.87 6.77
C LYS A 130 2.45 -28.18 8.00
N GLN A 131 1.67 -27.40 8.74
CA GLN A 131 2.10 -26.67 9.93
C GLN A 131 3.26 -25.67 9.70
N PHE A 132 3.43 -25.18 8.46
CA PHE A 132 4.39 -24.11 8.15
C PHE A 132 3.89 -22.73 8.61
N ILE A 133 2.59 -22.59 8.83
CA ILE A 133 1.97 -21.41 9.43
C ILE A 133 0.99 -21.80 10.56
N LEU A 134 0.88 -20.91 11.54
CA LEU A 134 -0.04 -21.04 12.66
C LEU A 134 -1.47 -20.65 12.26
N GLN A 135 -2.46 -21.07 13.05
CA GLN A 135 -3.88 -20.80 12.76
C GLN A 135 -4.19 -19.31 12.66
N TRP A 136 -3.61 -18.49 13.54
CA TRP A 136 -3.86 -17.05 13.52
C TRP A 136 -3.26 -16.39 12.27
N GLN A 137 -2.10 -16.86 11.79
CA GLN A 137 -1.45 -16.39 10.56
C GLN A 137 -2.29 -16.76 9.33
N TYR A 138 -2.79 -18.00 9.30
CA TYR A 138 -3.72 -18.45 8.28
C TYR A 138 -4.98 -17.59 8.25
N ASN A 139 -5.60 -17.33 9.41
CA ASN A 139 -6.81 -16.49 9.50
C ASN A 139 -6.54 -15.04 9.07
N GLU A 140 -5.39 -14.48 9.43
CA GLU A 140 -5.00 -13.10 9.07
C GLU A 140 -4.70 -12.96 7.57
N MET A 141 -4.13 -13.98 6.93
CA MET A 141 -3.76 -13.96 5.51
C MET A 141 -4.87 -14.40 4.56
N MET A 142 -5.90 -15.12 5.04
CA MET A 142 -6.98 -15.62 4.20
C MET A 142 -7.76 -14.47 3.54
N PRO A 143 -7.96 -14.48 2.21
CA PRO A 143 -8.77 -13.44 1.55
C PRO A 143 -10.26 -13.58 1.90
N ASP A 144 -10.97 -12.46 1.82
CA ASP A 144 -12.42 -12.44 1.88
C ASP A 144 -12.99 -12.92 0.54
N ARG A 145 -13.58 -14.12 0.50
CA ARG A 145 -14.03 -14.71 -0.76
C ARG A 145 -15.17 -13.95 -1.42
N GLU A 146 -16.04 -13.34 -0.62
CA GLU A 146 -17.26 -12.69 -1.09
C GLU A 146 -16.99 -11.28 -1.58
N ASN A 147 -16.02 -10.59 -0.96
CA ASN A 147 -15.72 -9.18 -1.24
C ASN A 147 -14.36 -8.96 -1.93
N SER A 148 -13.75 -10.00 -2.48
CA SER A 148 -12.54 -9.86 -3.29
C SER A 148 -12.88 -9.52 -4.75
N GLU A 149 -12.02 -8.73 -5.39
CA GLU A 149 -12.07 -8.39 -6.82
C GLU A 149 -10.64 -8.20 -7.35
N LEU A 150 -10.49 -8.05 -8.67
CA LEU A 150 -9.21 -7.64 -9.25
C LEU A 150 -8.83 -6.25 -8.75
N ALA A 151 -7.53 -5.99 -8.65
CA ALA A 151 -7.05 -4.65 -8.34
C ALA A 151 -7.43 -3.66 -9.46
N HIS A 152 -7.47 -2.38 -9.14
CA HIS A 152 -7.76 -1.33 -10.11
C HIS A 152 -6.57 -0.38 -10.24
N LEU A 153 -6.07 -0.22 -11.46
CA LEU A 153 -5.06 0.80 -11.74
C LEU A 153 -5.74 2.12 -12.10
N TYR A 154 -5.21 3.21 -11.56
CA TYR A 154 -5.52 4.56 -11.99
C TYR A 154 -4.26 5.42 -11.96
N PHE A 155 -4.33 6.60 -12.55
CA PHE A 155 -3.21 7.50 -12.67
C PHE A 155 -3.47 8.83 -11.96
N ASN A 156 -2.45 9.32 -11.24
CA ASN A 156 -2.43 10.67 -10.67
C ASN A 156 -1.47 11.57 -11.47
N PRO A 157 -1.88 12.75 -11.92
CA PRO A 157 -1.02 13.68 -12.64
C PRO A 157 0.02 14.34 -11.72
N LYS A 158 1.28 14.39 -12.18
CA LYS A 158 2.38 15.10 -11.53
C LYS A 158 2.45 16.53 -12.07
N THR A 159 1.51 17.38 -11.67
CA THR A 159 1.41 18.79 -12.10
C THR A 159 2.61 19.66 -11.73
N HIS A 160 3.49 19.17 -10.85
CA HIS A 160 4.74 19.82 -10.45
C HIS A 160 5.93 19.46 -11.36
N LYS A 161 5.70 18.75 -12.47
CA LYS A 161 6.72 18.36 -13.45
C LYS A 161 6.29 18.78 -14.86
N ASP A 162 7.27 19.15 -15.68
CA ASP A 162 7.05 19.49 -17.09
C ASP A 162 6.41 18.32 -17.85
N GLY A 163 5.46 18.63 -18.73
CA GLY A 163 4.69 17.65 -19.48
C GLY A 163 3.66 16.86 -18.65
N ILE A 164 3.50 17.16 -17.35
CA ILE A 164 2.50 16.55 -16.44
C ILE A 164 2.47 15.01 -16.56
N PRO A 165 3.60 14.32 -16.33
CA PRO A 165 3.64 12.86 -16.38
C PRO A 165 2.72 12.25 -15.32
N VAL A 166 2.29 11.02 -15.55
CA VAL A 166 1.40 10.30 -14.66
C VAL A 166 2.13 9.45 -13.62
N ARG A 167 1.50 9.23 -12.47
CA ARG A 167 1.90 8.23 -11.48
C ARG A 167 0.88 7.09 -11.48
N PRO A 168 1.26 5.84 -11.77
CA PRO A 168 0.38 4.70 -11.59
C PRO A 168 0.11 4.48 -10.10
N ILE A 169 -1.14 4.29 -9.74
CA ILE A 169 -1.57 3.84 -8.41
C ILE A 169 -2.46 2.63 -8.60
N GLU A 170 -2.07 1.54 -7.95
CA GLU A 170 -2.82 0.30 -8.00
C GLU A 170 -3.59 0.12 -6.69
N SER A 171 -4.92 0.18 -6.77
CA SER A 171 -5.78 -0.08 -5.62
C SER A 171 -5.92 -1.59 -5.42
N THR A 172 -5.20 -2.11 -4.42
CA THR A 172 -5.22 -3.54 -4.05
C THR A 172 -6.18 -3.84 -2.90
N ILE A 173 -7.07 -2.91 -2.53
CA ILE A 173 -7.93 -2.97 -1.33
C ILE A 173 -8.77 -4.25 -1.30
N HIS A 174 -9.24 -4.74 -2.44
CA HIS A 174 -10.05 -5.94 -2.51
C HIS A 174 -9.34 -7.11 -3.21
N SER A 175 -8.02 -6.99 -3.45
CA SER A 175 -7.26 -8.07 -4.09
C SER A 175 -7.13 -9.29 -3.18
N SER A 176 -7.12 -10.48 -3.77
CA SER A 176 -6.94 -11.74 -3.03
C SER A 176 -5.55 -11.86 -2.36
N THR A 177 -4.56 -11.10 -2.80
CA THR A 177 -3.19 -11.11 -2.24
C THR A 177 -2.98 -10.04 -1.16
N ARG A 178 -3.95 -9.13 -0.94
CA ARG A 178 -3.83 -8.00 0.01
C ARG A 178 -3.43 -8.46 1.41
N ASN A 179 -4.14 -9.44 1.95
CA ASN A 179 -3.95 -9.86 3.33
C ASN A 179 -2.56 -10.49 3.55
N ILE A 180 -2.06 -11.25 2.57
CA ILE A 180 -0.69 -11.75 2.56
C ILE A 180 0.32 -10.59 2.49
N SER A 181 0.10 -9.62 1.59
CA SER A 181 0.94 -8.42 1.47
C SER A 181 1.01 -7.64 2.79
N GLN A 182 -0.12 -7.42 3.46
CA GLN A 182 -0.16 -6.71 4.74
C GLN A 182 0.54 -7.49 5.85
N PHE A 183 0.33 -8.81 5.88
CA PHE A 183 0.97 -9.67 6.86
C PHE A 183 2.49 -9.71 6.69
N LEU A 184 2.99 -9.88 5.46
CA LEU A 184 4.43 -9.86 5.17
C LEU A 184 5.07 -8.53 5.53
N ASP A 185 4.44 -7.41 5.13
CA ASP A 185 4.91 -6.08 5.50
C ASP A 185 4.99 -5.92 7.02
N LYS A 186 3.93 -6.28 7.74
CA LYS A 186 3.85 -6.21 9.21
C LYS A 186 4.97 -6.97 9.93
N ILE A 187 5.43 -8.10 9.40
CA ILE A 187 6.47 -8.91 10.07
C ILE A 187 7.89 -8.61 9.56
N ILE A 188 8.05 -8.13 8.32
CA ILE A 188 9.37 -7.89 7.70
C ILE A 188 9.80 -6.42 7.84
N ARG A 189 8.87 -5.46 7.71
CA ARG A 189 9.18 -4.03 7.77
C ARG A 189 9.93 -3.62 9.05
N PRO A 190 9.53 -4.07 10.26
CA PRO A 190 10.27 -3.74 11.48
C PRO A 190 11.71 -4.26 11.48
N ILE A 191 11.95 -5.44 10.87
CA ILE A 191 13.30 -6.00 10.72
C ILE A 191 14.12 -5.11 9.79
N PHE A 192 13.53 -4.71 8.66
CA PHE A 192 14.20 -3.80 7.73
C PHE A 192 14.56 -2.47 8.40
N ASP A 193 13.60 -1.83 9.08
CA ASP A 193 13.80 -0.54 9.73
C ASP A 193 14.88 -0.62 10.82
N GLU A 194 14.90 -1.70 11.62
CA GLU A 194 15.93 -1.92 12.64
C GLU A 194 17.32 -2.10 12.01
N LYS A 195 17.45 -2.97 11.00
CA LYS A 195 18.75 -3.36 10.44
C LYS A 195 19.34 -2.31 9.50
N CYS A 196 18.51 -1.46 8.90
CA CYS A 196 18.93 -0.44 7.94
C CYS A 196 18.87 1.00 8.49
N ALA A 197 18.59 1.18 9.79
CA ALA A 197 18.44 2.48 10.43
C ALA A 197 19.62 3.43 10.19
N SER A 198 20.86 2.93 10.19
CA SER A 198 22.08 3.72 10.01
C SER A 198 22.18 4.39 8.63
N THR A 199 21.48 3.86 7.63
CA THR A 199 21.53 4.34 6.24
C THR A 199 20.20 4.98 5.80
N THR A 200 19.21 5.03 6.69
CA THR A 200 17.86 5.50 6.35
C THR A 200 17.65 6.94 6.81
N ILE A 201 17.31 7.82 5.88
CA ILE A 201 16.92 9.20 6.15
C ILE A 201 15.40 9.27 6.10
N ILE A 202 14.79 9.56 7.24
CA ILE A 202 13.33 9.51 7.42
C ILE A 202 12.66 10.75 6.82
N ASP A 203 13.27 11.91 7.08
CA ASP A 203 12.77 13.22 6.68
C ASP A 203 13.89 14.28 6.60
N GLY A 204 13.55 15.50 6.22
CA GLY A 204 14.49 16.62 6.14
C GLY A 204 15.14 16.96 7.48
N THR A 205 14.44 16.76 8.59
CA THR A 205 14.99 17.01 9.93
C THR A 205 16.08 15.99 10.27
N SER A 206 15.86 14.72 9.92
CA SER A 206 16.84 13.64 10.10
C SER A 206 18.07 13.86 9.23
N LEU A 207 17.89 14.31 7.98
CA LEU A 207 18.99 14.68 7.10
C LEU A 207 19.85 15.80 7.71
N ILE A 208 19.23 16.87 8.20
CA ILE A 208 19.96 17.98 8.84
C ILE A 208 20.74 17.48 10.06
N LYS A 209 20.15 16.60 10.87
CA LYS A 209 20.83 16.01 12.04
C LYS A 209 22.08 15.22 11.62
N GLU A 210 21.99 14.40 10.58
CA GLU A 210 23.15 13.64 10.08
C GLU A 210 24.21 14.55 9.46
N LEU A 211 23.81 15.58 8.71
CA LEU A 211 24.73 16.59 8.17
C LEU A 211 25.47 17.33 9.28
N LEU A 212 24.78 17.74 10.35
CA LEU A 212 25.41 18.41 11.49
C LEU A 212 26.41 17.49 12.20
N LYS A 213 26.13 16.19 12.33
CA LYS A 213 27.10 15.21 12.85
C LYS A 213 28.32 15.12 11.95
N TYR A 214 28.12 15.06 10.63
CA TYR A 214 29.20 14.98 9.66
C TYR A 214 30.08 16.24 9.66
N ILE A 215 29.49 17.43 9.79
CA ILE A 215 30.21 18.70 9.99
C ILE A 215 31.03 18.67 11.28
N LYS A 216 30.46 18.22 12.40
CA LYS A 216 31.16 18.11 13.69
C LYS A 216 32.37 17.17 13.64
N LYS A 217 32.38 16.19 12.73
CA LYS A 217 33.53 15.30 12.50
C LYS A 217 34.68 15.99 11.75
N GLY A 218 34.50 17.22 11.25
CA GLY A 218 35.52 17.95 10.49
C GLY A 218 35.79 17.37 9.09
N LEU A 219 34.88 16.55 8.57
CA LEU A 219 35.04 15.88 7.27
C LEU A 219 34.58 16.74 6.08
N VAL A 220 33.77 17.78 6.34
CA VAL A 220 33.36 18.75 5.32
C VAL A 220 34.51 19.70 5.00
N LYS A 221 35.02 19.60 3.77
CA LYS A 221 36.07 20.45 3.21
C LYS A 221 35.50 21.36 2.12
N PRO A 222 36.21 22.43 1.71
CA PRO A 222 35.82 23.24 0.55
C PRO A 222 35.69 22.44 -0.75
N THR A 223 36.34 21.27 -0.84
CA THR A 223 36.29 20.35 -1.99
C THR A 223 35.22 19.25 -1.83
N THR A 224 34.46 19.22 -0.74
CA THR A 224 33.42 18.20 -0.52
C THR A 224 32.25 18.43 -1.47
N LEU A 225 31.86 17.38 -2.18
CA LEU A 225 30.73 17.40 -3.10
C LEU A 225 29.54 16.66 -2.48
N PHE A 226 28.36 17.27 -2.55
CA PHE A 226 27.10 16.61 -2.22
C PHE A 226 26.44 16.15 -3.52
N CYS A 227 26.22 14.84 -3.63
CA CYS A 227 25.61 14.22 -4.80
C CYS A 227 24.29 13.54 -4.41
N THR A 228 23.28 13.65 -5.28
CA THR A 228 22.01 12.94 -5.13
C THR A 228 21.75 12.08 -6.35
N PHE A 229 21.18 10.90 -6.13
CA PHE A 229 20.82 9.94 -7.18
C PHE A 229 19.33 9.65 -7.09
N ASP A 230 18.61 9.71 -8.22
CA ASP A 230 17.20 9.35 -8.30
C ASP A 230 17.04 8.05 -9.10
N ILE A 231 16.48 7.03 -8.46
CA ILE A 231 16.22 5.74 -9.11
C ILE A 231 14.85 5.80 -9.76
N ARG A 232 14.85 5.79 -11.09
CA ARG A 232 13.62 5.84 -11.87
C ARG A 232 12.86 4.52 -11.76
N ASN A 233 11.54 4.61 -11.55
CA ASN A 233 10.61 3.50 -11.67
C ASN A 233 10.95 2.24 -10.85
N LEU A 234 11.60 2.40 -9.69
CA LEU A 234 12.06 1.28 -8.85
C LEU A 234 10.98 0.19 -8.68
N TYR A 235 9.78 0.55 -8.20
CA TYR A 235 8.71 -0.42 -7.93
C TYR A 235 8.27 -1.22 -9.15
N THR A 236 8.17 -0.59 -10.32
CA THR A 236 7.67 -1.23 -11.55
C THR A 236 8.76 -1.99 -12.31
N MET A 237 10.03 -1.81 -11.93
CA MET A 237 11.17 -2.40 -12.63
C MET A 237 11.96 -3.41 -11.79
N LEU A 238 11.50 -3.77 -10.59
CA LEU A 238 12.15 -4.82 -9.78
C LEU A 238 12.08 -6.19 -10.49
N PRO A 239 13.22 -6.85 -10.75
CA PRO A 239 13.22 -8.24 -11.21
C PRO A 239 12.62 -9.12 -10.11
N GLN A 240 11.46 -9.72 -10.36
CA GLN A 240 10.66 -10.34 -9.30
C GLN A 240 11.39 -11.49 -8.61
N ASP A 241 11.97 -12.42 -9.37
CA ASP A 241 12.69 -13.57 -8.79
C ASP A 241 13.95 -13.14 -8.03
N GLU A 242 14.73 -12.20 -8.57
CA GLU A 242 15.90 -11.65 -7.89
C GLU A 242 15.51 -10.94 -6.58
N ALA A 243 14.42 -10.16 -6.59
CA ALA A 243 13.94 -9.49 -5.39
C ALA A 243 13.50 -10.48 -4.30
N LEU A 244 12.86 -11.60 -4.69
CA LEU A 244 12.48 -12.67 -3.78
C LEU A 244 13.71 -13.37 -3.18
N ASP A 245 14.76 -13.57 -3.96
CA ASP A 245 15.99 -14.18 -3.48
C ASP A 245 16.78 -13.21 -2.58
N ILE A 246 16.82 -11.91 -2.91
CA ILE A 246 17.41 -10.87 -2.07
C ILE A 246 16.66 -10.73 -0.74
N LEU A 247 15.34 -10.88 -0.72
CA LEU A 247 14.57 -10.93 0.53
C LEU A 247 15.07 -12.05 1.46
N VAL A 248 15.26 -13.25 0.91
CA VAL A 248 15.76 -14.39 1.68
C VAL A 248 17.21 -14.16 2.10
N GLU A 249 18.05 -13.63 1.21
CA GLU A 249 19.44 -13.26 1.53
C GLU A 249 19.49 -12.26 2.69
N PHE A 250 18.68 -11.21 2.65
CA PHE A 250 18.60 -10.18 3.69
C PHE A 250 18.29 -10.79 5.05
N LEU A 251 17.25 -11.63 5.12
CA LEU A 251 16.85 -12.29 6.36
C LEU A 251 17.96 -13.22 6.88
N ARG A 252 18.58 -14.04 6.01
CA ARG A 252 19.70 -14.92 6.40
C ARG A 252 20.91 -14.14 6.88
N PHE A 253 21.27 -13.07 6.17
CA PHE A 253 22.42 -12.22 6.50
C PHE A 253 22.30 -11.62 7.89
N HIS A 254 21.08 -11.28 8.32
CA HIS A 254 20.81 -10.78 9.67
C HIS A 254 20.49 -11.88 10.70
N GLY A 255 20.80 -13.14 10.39
CA GLY A 255 20.73 -14.27 11.33
C GLY A 255 19.34 -14.88 11.49
N TYR A 256 18.35 -14.52 10.67
CA TYR A 256 17.03 -15.13 10.73
C TYR A 256 17.02 -16.46 9.99
N THR A 257 16.53 -17.51 10.65
CA THR A 257 16.14 -18.78 10.03
C THR A 257 14.62 -18.91 9.90
N LYS A 258 13.88 -18.17 10.73
CA LYS A 258 12.43 -18.02 10.72
C LYS A 258 12.04 -16.60 11.12
N VAL A 259 10.90 -16.12 10.64
CA VAL A 259 10.26 -14.86 11.09
C VAL A 259 8.87 -15.18 11.60
N LYS A 260 8.59 -14.86 12.87
CA LYS A 260 7.32 -15.20 13.55
C LYS A 260 6.92 -16.68 13.39
N GLY A 261 7.92 -17.57 13.43
CA GLY A 261 7.72 -19.02 13.30
C GLY A 261 7.62 -19.54 11.86
N ILE A 262 7.59 -18.67 10.86
CA ILE A 262 7.55 -19.02 9.43
C ILE A 262 8.98 -19.13 8.90
N ASP A 263 9.33 -20.24 8.27
CA ASP A 263 10.64 -20.41 7.62
C ASP A 263 10.80 -19.53 6.38
N LEU A 264 12.06 -19.29 6.00
CA LEU A 264 12.35 -18.35 4.91
C LEU A 264 11.82 -18.81 3.54
N GLU A 265 11.72 -20.12 3.29
CA GLU A 265 11.18 -20.62 2.02
C GLU A 265 9.67 -20.42 1.96
N THR A 266 8.98 -20.58 3.10
CA THR A 266 7.56 -20.22 3.20
C THR A 266 7.34 -18.72 3.05
N ILE A 267 8.20 -17.86 3.62
CA ILE A 267 8.16 -16.41 3.39
C ILE A 267 8.33 -16.09 1.91
N ARG A 268 9.30 -16.74 1.25
CA ARG A 268 9.54 -16.57 -0.19
C ARG A 268 8.33 -16.99 -1.02
N GLN A 269 7.67 -18.10 -0.70
CA GLN A 269 6.44 -18.54 -1.37
C GLN A 269 5.29 -17.53 -1.20
N LEU A 270 5.09 -17.00 0.01
CA LEU A 270 4.08 -15.98 0.29
C LEU A 270 4.39 -14.66 -0.44
N ALA A 271 5.66 -14.26 -0.49
CA ALA A 271 6.09 -13.08 -1.24
C ALA A 271 5.91 -13.28 -2.76
N ALA A 272 6.20 -14.48 -3.26
CA ALA A 272 6.05 -14.82 -4.67
C ALA A 272 4.60 -14.73 -5.13
N ILE A 273 3.63 -15.22 -4.36
CA ILE A 273 2.22 -15.12 -4.75
C ILE A 273 1.75 -13.66 -4.80
N VAL A 274 2.24 -12.80 -3.90
CA VAL A 274 1.91 -11.36 -3.91
C VAL A 274 2.40 -10.67 -5.18
N LEU A 275 3.59 -11.01 -5.68
CA LEU A 275 4.15 -10.40 -6.89
C LEU A 275 3.61 -11.02 -8.18
N LYS A 276 3.54 -12.36 -8.24
CA LYS A 276 3.30 -13.11 -9.49
C LYS A 276 1.82 -13.25 -9.85
N GLU A 277 0.92 -13.13 -8.86
CA GLU A 277 -0.52 -13.11 -9.08
C GLU A 277 -1.09 -11.70 -9.09
N ASN A 278 -0.25 -10.69 -9.36
CA ASN A 278 -0.71 -9.32 -9.47
C ASN A 278 -1.38 -9.06 -10.83
N VAL A 279 -2.71 -8.97 -10.81
CA VAL A 279 -3.55 -8.68 -11.98
C VAL A 279 -4.52 -7.57 -11.63
N PHE A 280 -4.63 -6.60 -12.52
CA PHE A 280 -5.46 -5.42 -12.32
C PHE A 280 -6.24 -5.04 -13.58
N VAL A 281 -7.28 -4.24 -13.37
CA VAL A 281 -8.11 -3.65 -14.42
C VAL A 281 -7.70 -2.20 -14.63
N TYR A 282 -7.54 -1.81 -15.89
CA TYR A 282 -7.39 -0.41 -16.30
C TYR A 282 -8.31 -0.14 -17.51
N GLY A 283 -9.24 0.81 -17.35
CA GLY A 283 -10.32 1.01 -18.32
C GLY A 283 -11.14 -0.27 -18.47
N ASN A 284 -11.25 -0.77 -19.72
CA ASN A 284 -11.96 -2.01 -20.04
C ASN A 284 -11.01 -3.20 -20.28
N LYS A 285 -9.74 -3.07 -19.88
CA LYS A 285 -8.69 -4.05 -20.15
C LYS A 285 -8.14 -4.63 -18.84
N ILE A 286 -7.65 -5.86 -18.93
CA ILE A 286 -7.06 -6.59 -17.81
C ILE A 286 -5.57 -6.76 -18.11
N TYR A 287 -4.73 -6.49 -17.11
CA TYR A 287 -3.29 -6.59 -17.24
C TYR A 287 -2.70 -7.45 -16.13
N LYS A 288 -1.71 -8.26 -16.48
CA LYS A 288 -0.85 -8.96 -15.54
C LYS A 288 0.48 -8.22 -15.43
N GLN A 289 0.90 -7.94 -14.20
CA GLN A 289 2.24 -7.41 -13.94
C GLN A 289 3.25 -8.56 -13.92
N VAL A 290 4.24 -8.49 -14.82
CA VAL A 290 5.31 -9.49 -14.96
C VAL A 290 6.67 -8.99 -14.50
N LEU A 291 6.80 -7.68 -14.27
CA LEU A 291 7.99 -7.05 -13.70
C LEU A 291 7.58 -6.08 -12.60
N GLY A 292 8.38 -5.98 -11.55
CA GLY A 292 8.08 -5.10 -10.43
C GLY A 292 7.07 -5.66 -9.44
N GLY A 293 6.60 -4.79 -8.56
CA GLY A 293 5.45 -5.02 -7.68
C GLY A 293 4.44 -3.89 -7.77
N ALA A 294 3.21 -4.16 -7.32
CA ALA A 294 2.13 -3.19 -7.28
C ALA A 294 2.51 -1.97 -6.43
N MET A 295 2.43 -0.75 -6.97
CA MET A 295 2.75 0.47 -6.20
C MET A 295 1.84 0.70 -4.99
N GLY A 296 0.65 0.08 -4.95
CA GLY A 296 -0.24 0.11 -3.80
C GLY A 296 -0.18 -1.12 -2.88
N SER A 297 0.70 -2.09 -3.15
CA SER A 297 0.95 -3.20 -2.24
C SER A 297 1.85 -2.75 -1.08
N SER A 298 1.42 -2.98 0.15
CA SER A 298 2.21 -2.70 1.36
C SER A 298 3.57 -3.42 1.32
N PHE A 299 3.60 -4.69 0.92
CA PHE A 299 4.81 -5.48 0.90
C PHE A 299 5.76 -5.08 -0.23
N ALA A 300 5.25 -4.68 -1.39
CA ALA A 300 6.08 -4.23 -2.50
C ALA A 300 7.01 -3.06 -2.11
N LEU A 301 6.54 -2.17 -1.22
CA LEU A 301 7.37 -1.10 -0.66
C LEU A 301 8.55 -1.64 0.14
N THR A 302 8.27 -2.53 1.09
CA THR A 302 9.30 -3.15 1.93
C THR A 302 10.28 -3.99 1.11
N LEU A 303 9.78 -4.70 0.10
CA LEU A 303 10.63 -5.48 -0.80
C LEU A 303 11.56 -4.60 -1.63
N ALA A 304 11.08 -3.48 -2.18
CA ALA A 304 11.90 -2.52 -2.90
C ALA A 304 13.02 -1.95 -2.02
N ASN A 305 12.71 -1.66 -0.75
CA ASN A 305 13.70 -1.20 0.23
C ASN A 305 14.78 -2.26 0.50
N ILE A 306 14.39 -3.52 0.64
CA ILE A 306 15.32 -4.65 0.82
C ILE A 306 16.17 -4.88 -0.45
N PHE A 307 15.58 -4.72 -1.63
CA PHE A 307 16.34 -4.75 -2.88
C PHE A 307 17.42 -3.66 -2.90
N MET A 308 17.06 -2.44 -2.49
CA MET A 308 18.02 -1.33 -2.39
C MET A 308 19.09 -1.56 -1.34
N TRP A 309 18.78 -2.27 -0.25
CA TRP A 309 19.80 -2.70 0.72
C TRP A 309 20.90 -3.53 0.07
N LYS A 310 20.56 -4.45 -0.85
CA LYS A 310 21.57 -5.23 -1.59
C LYS A 310 22.39 -4.33 -2.50
N TRP A 311 21.72 -3.46 -3.27
CA TRP A 311 22.36 -2.56 -4.22
C TRP A 311 23.37 -1.62 -3.53
N GLN A 312 23.04 -1.09 -2.35
CA GLN A 312 23.89 -0.12 -1.65
C GLN A 312 25.06 -0.74 -0.87
N LYS A 313 25.20 -2.08 -0.81
CA LYS A 313 26.20 -2.75 0.07
C LYS A 313 27.61 -2.20 -0.12
N GLU A 314 28.06 -2.00 -1.36
CA GLU A 314 29.41 -1.50 -1.64
C GLU A 314 29.57 -0.03 -1.26
N VAL A 315 28.53 0.78 -1.43
CA VAL A 315 28.54 2.19 -1.03
C VAL A 315 28.64 2.31 0.49
N VAL A 316 27.85 1.54 1.22
CA VAL A 316 27.88 1.49 2.70
C VAL A 316 29.22 0.97 3.19
N ARG A 317 29.78 -0.09 2.58
CA ARG A 317 31.11 -0.58 2.93
C ARG A 317 32.19 0.50 2.75
N ARG A 318 32.11 1.29 1.67
CA ARG A 318 33.02 2.42 1.45
C ARG A 318 32.82 3.52 2.48
N GLN A 319 31.56 3.85 2.78
CA GLN A 319 31.19 4.81 3.81
C GLN A 319 31.80 4.45 5.17
N ASP A 320 31.71 3.18 5.57
CA ASP A 320 32.26 2.69 6.85
C ASP A 320 33.79 2.83 6.91
N MET A 321 34.48 2.69 5.78
CA MET A 321 35.94 2.86 5.69
C MET A 321 36.38 4.33 5.66
N THR A 322 35.64 5.20 4.97
CA THR A 322 36.05 6.60 4.74
C THR A 322 35.46 7.57 5.77
N GLY A 323 34.40 7.16 6.47
CA GLY A 323 33.63 8.03 7.36
C GLY A 323 32.75 9.05 6.64
N GLU A 324 32.63 8.95 5.31
CA GLU A 324 31.83 9.83 4.46
C GLU A 324 30.33 9.72 4.81
N LEU A 325 29.54 10.72 4.39
CA LEU A 325 28.10 10.71 4.63
C LEU A 325 27.39 9.96 3.49
N TYR A 326 26.58 8.97 3.86
CA TYR A 326 25.63 8.32 2.96
C TYR A 326 24.29 8.14 3.67
N GLY A 327 23.20 8.30 2.93
CA GLY A 327 21.86 8.03 3.40
C GLY A 327 20.87 7.95 2.25
N ARG A 328 19.78 7.23 2.50
CA ARG A 328 18.75 6.86 1.54
C ARG A 328 17.38 7.35 1.97
#